data_AF-A0A6G3TPK7-F1
#
_entry.id   AF-A0A6G3TPK7-F1
#
_cell.length_a   1.000
_cell.length_b   1.000
_cell.length_c   1.000
_cell.angle_alpha   90.00
_cell.angle_beta   90.00
_cell.angle_gamma   90.00
#
_symmetry.space_group_name_H-M   'P 1'
#
loop_
_entity.id
_entity.type
_entity.pdbx_description
1 polymer ?
#
loop_
_entity_poly.entity_id
_entity_poly.type
_entity_poly.pdbx_seq_one_letter_code
_entity_poly.pdbx_strand_id
1 'polypeptide(L)' 'RAAGCVVTGVDGEPVGPAGRGLVAAADAGTHALLLALIREGRPR' A
#
# COMPACT_ATOMS: atom_id res chain seq x y z
N ARG A 1 5.10 -3.31 -16.89
CA ARG A 1 5.56 -3.54 -15.50
C ARG A 1 6.59 -2.46 -15.20
N ALA A 2 6.31 -1.50 -14.32
CA ALA A 2 7.38 -0.61 -13.86
C ALA A 2 8.32 -1.47 -13.02
N ALA A 3 9.55 -1.66 -13.50
CA ALA A 3 10.53 -2.53 -12.86
C ALA A 3 10.90 -1.94 -11.50
N GLY A 4 10.32 -2.48 -10.42
CA GLY A 4 10.52 -2.00 -9.04
C GLY A 4 9.25 -1.61 -8.31
N CYS A 5 8.13 -1.41 -9.02
CA CYS A 5 6.87 -1.05 -8.36
C CYS A 5 6.35 -2.16 -7.44
N VAL A 6 5.88 -1.74 -6.26
CA VAL A 6 5.23 -2.59 -5.26
C VAL A 6 3.74 -2.24 -5.23
N VAL A 7 2.88 -3.27 -5.19
CA VAL A 7 1.42 -3.12 -5.09
C VAL A 7 0.90 -4.06 -4.01
N THR A 8 0.18 -3.50 -3.03
CA THR A 8 -0.49 -4.23 -1.94
C THR A 8 -1.90 -3.69 -1.73
N GLY A 9 -2.67 -4.33 -0.85
CA GLY A 9 -3.83 -3.70 -0.23
C GLY A 9 -3.44 -2.49 0.63
N VAL A 10 -4.40 -1.60 0.91
CA VAL A 10 -4.20 -0.44 1.81
C VAL A 10 -3.78 -0.83 3.23
N ASP A 11 -4.04 -2.08 3.63
CA ASP A 11 -3.64 -2.60 4.93
C ASP A 11 -2.20 -3.14 4.92
N GLY A 12 -1.57 -3.25 3.75
CA GLY A 12 -0.23 -3.80 3.53
C GLY A 12 -0.23 -5.28 3.09
N GLU A 13 -1.40 -5.93 3.13
CA GLU A 13 -1.56 -7.34 2.75
C GLU A 13 -1.47 -7.56 1.23
N PRO A 14 -1.14 -8.79 0.78
CA PRO A 14 -1.19 -9.16 -0.63
C PRO A 14 -2.55 -8.82 -1.28
N VAL A 15 -2.51 -8.51 -2.57
CA VAL A 15 -3.72 -8.16 -3.33
C VAL A 15 -4.69 -9.34 -3.33
N GLY A 16 -5.92 -9.10 -2.88
CA GLY A 16 -6.97 -10.11 -2.83
C GLY A 16 -8.37 -9.49 -2.89
N PRO A 17 -9.40 -10.30 -3.16
CA PRO A 17 -10.77 -9.84 -3.38
C PRO A 17 -11.43 -9.23 -2.13
N ALA A 18 -10.90 -9.51 -0.94
CA ALA A 18 -11.36 -8.93 0.32
C ALA A 18 -10.73 -7.56 0.65
N GLY A 19 -9.83 -7.06 -0.19
CA GLY A 19 -9.11 -5.81 0.05
C GLY A 19 -10.01 -4.58 0.01
N ARG A 20 -9.78 -3.62 0.92
CA ARG A 20 -10.54 -2.36 0.99
C ARG A 20 -10.09 -1.29 -0.02
N GLY A 21 -9.04 -1.58 -0.79
CA GLY A 21 -8.40 -0.70 -1.75
C GLY A 21 -6.95 -1.13 -1.98
N LEU A 22 -6.22 -0.38 -2.81
CA LEU A 22 -4.84 -0.67 -3.18
C LEU A 22 -3.91 0.51 -2.89
N VAL A 23 -2.64 0.19 -2.67
CA VAL A 23 -1.52 1.15 -2.64
C VAL A 23 -0.48 0.65 -3.62
N ALA A 24 -0.09 1.52 -4.55
CA ALA A 24 0.98 1.27 -5.50
C ALA A 24 2.07 2.32 -5.31
N ALA A 25 3.32 1.89 -5.30
CA ALA A 25 4.48 2.78 -5.17
C ALA A 25 5.60 2.36 -6.12
N ALA A 26 6.51 3.30 -6.40
CA ALA A 26 7.64 3.08 -7.29
C ALA A 26 8.67 2.08 -6.72
N ASP A 27 8.75 1.98 -5.40
CA ASP A 27 9.71 1.17 -4.66
C ASP A 27 9.17 0.83 -3.26
N ALA A 28 9.87 -0.07 -2.55
CA ALA A 28 9.47 -0.56 -1.23
C ALA A 28 9.58 0.51 -0.12
N GLY A 29 10.53 1.44 -0.21
CA GLY A 29 10.70 2.51 0.78
C GLY A 29 9.55 3.51 0.70
N THR A 30 9.21 3.95 -0.50
CA THR A 30 8.05 4.81 -0.75
C THR A 30 6.75 4.12 -0.33
N HIS A 31 6.61 2.83 -0.64
CA HIS A 31 5.45 2.03 -0.23
C HIS A 31 5.25 2.02 1.30
N ALA A 32 6.33 1.79 2.06
CA ALA A 32 6.28 1.78 3.52
C ALA A 32 5.87 3.13 4.12
N LEU A 33 6.38 4.24 3.58
CA LEU A 33 6.00 5.59 4.01
C LEU A 33 4.51 5.87 3.75
N LEU A 34 3.99 5.50 2.58
CA LEU A 34 2.57 5.67 2.27
C LEU A 34 1.67 4.87 3.21
N LEU A 35 2.05 3.62 3.54
CA LEU A 35 1.30 2.81 4.50
C LEU A 35 1.29 3.43 5.91
N ALA A 36 2.40 4.01 6.36
CA ALA A 36 2.46 4.71 7.64
C ALA A 36 1.47 5.89 7.67
N LEU A 37 1.49 6.74 6.63
CA LEU A 37 0.57 7.89 6.50
C LEU A 37 -0.91 7.46 6.47
N ILE A 38 -1.24 6.39 5.74
CA ILE A 38 -2.61 5.87 5.66
C ILE A 38 -3.09 5.37 7.03
N ARG A 39 -2.22 4.72 7.81
CA ARG A 39 -2.54 4.22 9.15
C ARG A 39 -2.77 5.36 10.14
N GLU A 40 -2.01 6.44 10.05
CA GLU A 40 -2.17 7.64 10.87
C GLU A 40 -3.43 8.43 10.52
N GLY A 41 -3.78 8.50 9.24
CA GLY A 41 -4.96 9.22 8.75
C GLY A 41 -6.30 8.50 8.92
N ARG A 42 -6.31 7.24 9.39
CA ARG A 42 -7.59 6.53 9.62
C ARG A 42 -8.24 7.01 10.92
N PRO A 43 -9.46 7.59 10.87
CA PRO A 43 -10.22 7.82 12.09
C PRO A 43 -10.49 6.47 12.79
N ARG A 44 -10.46 6.50 14.13
CA ARG A 44 -10.68 5.31 14.98
C ARG A 44 -12.13 4.84 14.95
#